data_AF-A0A381FEG6-F1
#
_entry.id   AF-A0A381FEG6-F1
#
_cell.length_a   1.000
_cell.length_b   1.000
_cell.length_c   1.000
_cell.angle_alpha   90.00
_cell.angle_beta   90.00
_cell.angle_gamma   90.00
#
_symmetry.space_group_name_H-M   'P 1'
#
loop_
_entity.id
_entity.type
_entity.pdbx_description
1 polymer ?
#
loop_
_entity_poly.entity_id
_entity_poly.type
_entity_poly.pdbx_seq_one_letter_code
_entity_poly.pdbx_strand_id
1 'polypeptide(L)' 'MKNLKKLSKDQLKGISGGGIKPLPEPEFCMYYCNGVVICATCSNDFKCPDDSM' A
#
# COMPACT_ATOMS: atom_id res chain seq x y z
N MET A 1 29.34 8.28 11.20
CA MET A 1 27.87 8.31 11.31
C MET A 1 27.38 9.69 10.90
N LYS A 2 26.50 9.81 9.89
CA LYS A 2 25.97 11.12 9.48
C LYS A 2 24.80 11.47 10.41
N ASN A 3 24.88 12.63 11.08
CA ASN A 3 23.77 13.14 11.89
C ASN A 3 22.61 13.50 10.94
N LEU A 4 21.54 12.70 10.96
CA LEU A 4 20.35 12.96 10.19
C LEU A 4 19.57 14.11 10.84
N LYS A 5 19.43 15.22 10.12
CA LYS A 5 18.69 16.39 10.60
C LYS A 5 17.19 16.05 10.64
N LYS A 6 16.59 16.14 11.83
CA LYS A 6 15.15 15.93 12.01
C LYS A 6 14.39 17.03 11.26
N LEU A 7 13.56 16.65 10.30
CA LEU A 7 12.73 17.57 9.51
C LEU A 7 11.55 18.06 10.35
N SER A 8 11.16 19.32 10.16
CA SER A 8 9.97 19.87 10.80
C SER A 8 8.69 19.38 10.12
N LYS A 9 7.55 19.50 10.81
CA LYS A 9 6.24 19.03 10.30
C LYS A 9 5.86 19.68 8.98
N ASP A 10 6.21 20.95 8.79
CA ASP A 10 5.88 21.67 7.56
C ASP A 10 6.84 21.32 6.42
N GLN A 11 8.08 20.96 6.72
CA GLN A 11 8.99 20.39 5.72
C GLN A 11 8.51 19.03 5.23
N LEU A 12 7.94 18.19 6.09
CA LEU A 12 7.37 16.89 5.69
C LEU A 12 6.23 17.05 4.67
N LYS A 13 5.40 18.09 4.80
CA LYS A 13 4.30 18.38 3.86
C LYS A 13 4.80 18.81 2.48
N GLY A 14 5.98 19.42 2.42
CA GLY A 14 6.62 19.82 1.16
C GLY A 14 7.40 18.71 0.47
N ILE A 15 7.53 17.53 1.11
CA ILE A 15 8.14 16.36 0.48
C ILE A 15 7.07 15.72 -0.41
N SER A 16 6.93 16.23 -1.62
CA SER A 16 6.32 15.48 -2.70
C SER A 16 7.32 14.43 -3.16
N GLY A 17 6.94 13.14 -3.11
CA GLY A 17 7.72 12.09 -3.74
C GLY A 17 8.01 12.47 -5.18
N GLY A 18 9.29 12.52 -5.56
CA GLY A 18 9.69 12.79 -6.94
C GLY A 18 8.92 11.84 -7.85
N GLY A 19 8.19 12.43 -8.80
CA GLY A 19 7.20 11.81 -9.68
C GLY A 19 7.21 10.30 -9.61
N ILE A 20 6.24 9.75 -8.88
CA ILE A 20 5.77 8.41 -9.21
C ILE A 20 5.42 8.55 -10.70
N LYS A 21 6.29 8.07 -11.60
CA LYS A 21 5.80 7.62 -12.90
C LYS A 21 4.55 6.82 -12.53
N PRO A 22 3.39 7.03 -13.17
CA PRO A 22 2.26 6.15 -12.92
C PRO A 22 2.75 4.74 -13.25
N LEU A 23 3.26 4.06 -12.22
CA LEU A 23 3.32 2.62 -12.14
C LEU A 23 1.87 2.27 -12.43
N PRO A 24 1.58 1.44 -13.44
CA PRO A 24 0.22 1.08 -13.76
C PRO A 24 -0.44 0.73 -12.44
N GLU A 25 -1.34 1.61 -11.98
CA GLU A 25 -1.87 1.52 -10.63
C GLU A 25 -2.61 0.20 -10.64
N PRO A 26 -2.13 -0.82 -9.90
CA PRO A 26 -2.84 -2.08 -9.91
C PRO A 26 -4.24 -1.77 -9.40
N GLU A 27 -5.26 -2.17 -10.15
CA GLU A 27 -6.62 -2.09 -9.65
C GLU A 27 -6.65 -2.92 -8.36
N PHE A 28 -7.08 -2.29 -7.27
CA PHE A 28 -7.24 -2.96 -5.99
C PHE A 28 -8.70 -3.37 -5.83
N CYS A 29 -8.90 -4.64 -5.50
CA CYS A 29 -10.21 -5.23 -5.26
C CYS A 29 -10.35 -5.53 -3.76
N MET A 30 -11.58 -5.37 -3.27
CA MET A 30 -11.99 -5.79 -1.93
C MET A 30 -12.56 -7.21 -2.04
N TYR A 31 -11.89 -8.18 -1.45
CA TYR A 31 -12.37 -9.56 -1.38
C TYR A 31 -12.94 -9.87 0.00
N TYR A 32 -14.05 -10.59 0.03
CA TYR A 32 -14.67 -11.03 1.28
C TYR A 32 -14.34 -12.50 1.51
N CYS A 33 -13.62 -12.78 2.60
CA CYS A 33 -13.13 -14.11 2.97
C CYS A 33 -13.53 -14.41 4.41
N ASN A 34 -14.41 -15.39 4.65
CA ASN A 34 -14.77 -15.89 5.98
C ASN A 34 -15.12 -14.81 7.03
N GLY A 35 -15.70 -13.67 6.63
CA GLY A 35 -16.02 -12.56 7.55
C GLY A 35 -15.02 -11.40 7.55
N VAL A 36 -13.90 -11.54 6.85
CA VAL A 36 -12.83 -10.52 6.74
C VAL A 36 -12.81 -9.91 5.34
N VAL A 37 -12.64 -8.59 5.29
CA VAL A 37 -12.41 -7.85 4.03
C VAL A 37 -10.91 -7.72 3.78
N ILE A 38 -10.44 -8.22 2.64
CA ILE A 38 -9.05 -8.21 2.21
C ILE A 38 -8.89 -7.27 1.02
N CYS A 39 -7.97 -6.31 1.12
CA CYS A 39 -7.59 -5.44 0.01
C CYS A 39 -6.36 -6.03 -0.71
N ALA A 40 -6.51 -6.41 -1.98
CA ALA A 40 -5.44 -6.99 -2.79
C ALA A 40 -5.60 -6.57 -4.25
N THR A 41 -4.57 -6.82 -5.08
CA THR A 41 -4.65 -6.60 -6.52
C THR A 41 -5.79 -7.43 -7.13
N CYS A 42 -6.59 -6.81 -7.99
CA CYS A 42 -7.64 -7.49 -8.74
C CYS A 42 -7.03 -8.64 -9.57
N SER A 43 -7.55 -9.85 -9.37
CA SER A 43 -7.06 -11.06 -10.02
C SER A 43 -8.20 -12.09 -10.08
N ASN A 44 -8.36 -12.74 -11.23
CA ASN A 44 -9.32 -13.83 -11.39
C ASN A 44 -8.91 -15.10 -10.62
N ASP A 45 -7.63 -15.20 -10.25
CA ASP A 45 -7.05 -16.31 -9.51
C ASP A 45 -6.91 -16.01 -8.01
N PHE A 46 -7.53 -14.91 -7.52
CA PHE A 46 -7.50 -14.60 -6.10
C PHE A 46 -8.13 -15.75 -5.29
N LYS A 47 -7.39 -16.23 -4.29
CA LYS A 47 -7.86 -17.22 -3.33
C LYS A 47 -7.80 -16.61 -1.96
N CYS A 48 -8.88 -16.77 -1.20
CA CYS A 48 -8.88 -16.43 0.21
C CYS A 48 -7.75 -17.18 0.92
N PRO A 49 -6.98 -16.51 1.81
CA PRO A 49 -6.03 -17.20 2.65
C PRO A 49 -6.78 -18.27 3.46
N ASP A 50 -6.19 -19.45 3.53
CA ASP A 50 -6.73 -20.53 4.34
C ASP A 50 -6.36 -20.25 5.79
N ASP A 51 -7.35 -19.86 6.58
CA ASP A 51 -7.21 -19.60 8.02
C ASP A 51 -7.31 -20.89 8.85
N SER A 52 -7.21 -22.08 8.24
CA SER A 52 -7.01 -23.33 8.97
C SER A 52 -5.60 -23.40 9.57
N MET A 53 -5.42 -22.65 10.65
CA MET A 53 -4.33 -22.84 11.62
C MET A 53 -4.52 -24.16 12.39
#